data_AF-X1UBD4-F1
#
_entry.id   AF-X1UBD4-F1
#
_cell.length_a   1.000
_cell.length_b   1.000
_cell.length_c   1.000
_cell.angle_alpha   90.00
_cell.angle_beta   90.00
_cell.angle_gamma   90.00
#
_symmetry.space_group_name_H-M   'P 1'
#
loop_
_entity.id
_entity.type
_entity.pdbx_description
1 polymer ?
#
loop_
_entity_poly.entity_id
_entity_poly.type
_entity_poly.pdbx_seq_one_letter_code
_entity_poly.pdbx_strand_id
1 'polypeptide(L)'
;MKILAVDFDGVISDSALKSLFVSHNAYCKYFGPEVKRNFGGELFTFENWEEMKKQFKKEMDYYHRLRSYIELSGDFFAIIKIMEEQVQVNDQQEFIAYRNRLQFDYKFFRELFFQEKEKWQKKSFKKWFFLSPVFKGSHQGNSE
;
A
#
# COMPACT_ATOMS: atom_id res chain seq x y z
N MET A 1 -25.62 12.81 -24.83
CA MET A 1 -24.35 12.09 -24.58
C MET A 1 -24.18 11.95 -23.08
N LYS A 2 -24.06 10.73 -22.54
CA LYS A 2 -23.80 10.49 -21.11
C LYS A 2 -22.37 9.98 -20.99
N ILE A 3 -21.50 10.74 -20.32
CA ILE A 3 -20.11 10.35 -20.05
C ILE A 3 -20.08 9.82 -18.62
N LEU A 4 -19.60 8.60 -18.44
CA LEU A 4 -19.32 8.02 -17.12
C LEU A 4 -17.82 8.13 -16.86
N ALA A 5 -17.43 8.98 -15.93
CA ALA A 5 -16.08 9.01 -15.38
C ALA A 5 -16.04 8.08 -14.16
N VAL A 6 -15.21 7.04 -14.22
CA VAL A 6 -15.02 6.07 -13.12
C VAL A 6 -13.58 6.22 -12.61
N ASP A 7 -13.44 6.39 -11.30
CA ASP A 7 -12.13 6.28 -10.65
C ASP A 7 -11.64 4.82 -10.73
N PHE A 8 -10.40 4.58 -11.14
CA PHE A 8 -9.88 3.21 -11.31
C PHE A 8 -9.35 2.63 -9.99
N ASP A 9 -8.71 3.47 -9.18
CA ASP A 9 -8.06 3.07 -7.93
C ASP A 9 -9.11 2.93 -6.82
N GLY A 10 -9.33 1.70 -6.33
CA GLY A 10 -10.33 1.43 -5.28
C GLY A 10 -11.74 1.08 -5.80
N VAL A 11 -12.00 1.22 -7.10
CA VAL A 11 -13.27 0.78 -7.74
C VAL A 11 -13.05 -0.40 -8.69
N ILE A 12 -11.97 -0.40 -9.49
CA ILE A 12 -11.70 -1.44 -10.50
C ILE A 12 -10.50 -2.32 -10.10
N SER A 13 -9.50 -1.74 -9.45
CA SER A 13 -8.32 -2.46 -8.93
C SER A 13 -8.16 -2.20 -7.44
N ASP A 14 -7.77 -3.24 -6.69
CA ASP A 14 -7.39 -3.06 -5.29
C ASP A 14 -6.03 -2.34 -5.19
N SER A 15 -6.05 -1.02 -5.36
CA SER A 15 -4.86 -0.16 -5.34
C SER A 15 -4.14 -0.15 -3.99
N ALA A 16 -4.74 -0.67 -2.91
CA ALA A 16 -4.09 -0.67 -1.61
C ALA A 16 -2.87 -1.57 -1.54
N LEU A 17 -2.83 -2.66 -2.31
CA LEU A 17 -1.62 -3.49 -2.40
C LEU A 17 -0.48 -2.79 -3.14
N LYS A 18 -0.79 -2.02 -4.20
CA LYS A 18 0.17 -1.12 -4.84
C LYS A 18 0.64 -0.03 -3.88
N SER A 19 -0.26 0.53 -3.08
CA SER A 19 0.09 1.53 -2.07
C SER A 19 0.99 0.95 -0.99
N LEU A 20 0.71 -0.25 -0.47
CA LEU A 20 1.58 -0.97 0.45
C LEU A 20 2.97 -1.20 -0.16
N PHE A 21 2.99 -1.69 -1.40
CA PHE A 21 4.22 -1.99 -2.11
C PHE A 21 5.14 -0.76 -2.16
N VAL A 22 4.57 0.39 -2.51
CA VAL A 22 5.29 1.66 -2.62
C VAL A 22 5.63 2.24 -1.25
N SER A 23 4.67 2.30 -0.33
CA SER A 23 4.86 2.93 0.98
C SER A 23 5.91 2.20 1.81
N HIS A 24 5.89 0.87 1.83
CA HIS A 24 6.90 0.05 2.50
C HIS A 24 8.29 0.27 1.89
N ASN A 25 8.40 0.22 0.56
CA ASN A 25 9.70 0.40 -0.09
C ASN A 25 10.26 1.81 0.11
N ALA A 26 9.42 2.84 0.00
CA ALA A 26 9.80 4.22 0.26
C ALA A 26 10.28 4.40 1.70
N TYR A 27 9.52 3.84 2.66
CA TYR A 27 9.85 3.84 4.08
C TYR A 27 11.21 3.19 4.35
N CYS A 28 11.39 1.93 3.93
CA CYS A 28 12.62 1.17 4.18
C CYS A 28 13.85 1.76 3.51
N LYS A 29 13.71 2.43 2.36
CA LYS A 29 14.83 3.12 1.70
C LYS A 29 15.24 4.38 2.43
N TYR A 30 14.26 5.14 2.92
CA TYR A 30 14.55 6.40 3.58
C TYR A 30 15.12 6.20 4.99
N PHE A 31 14.48 5.37 5.81
CA PHE A 31 14.90 5.16 7.20
C PHE A 31 16.05 4.16 7.35
N GLY A 32 16.38 3.41 6.29
CA GLY A 32 17.50 2.49 6.28
C GLY A 32 17.26 1.18 7.05
N PRO A 33 18.31 0.35 7.21
CA PRO A 33 18.15 -1.03 7.64
C PRO A 33 17.82 -1.25 9.11
N GLU A 34 17.95 -0.23 9.95
CA GLU A 34 17.70 -0.36 11.39
C GLU A 34 16.21 -0.36 11.75
N VAL A 35 15.37 0.13 10.84
CA VAL A 35 13.91 0.27 11.00
C VAL A 35 13.15 -0.73 10.10
N LYS A 36 13.89 -1.65 9.48
CA LYS A 36 13.39 -2.71 8.61
C LYS A 36 12.74 -3.88 9.40
N ARG A 37 11.72 -3.61 10.22
CA ARG A 37 11.04 -4.68 10.98
C ARG A 37 9.88 -5.30 10.21
N ASN A 38 9.14 -4.51 9.44
CA ASN A 38 8.02 -5.02 8.64
C ASN A 38 8.52 -5.94 7.53
N PHE A 39 7.80 -7.04 7.31
CA PHE A 39 8.08 -7.98 6.21
C PHE A 39 9.54 -8.49 6.22
N GLY A 40 10.09 -8.76 7.40
CA GLY A 40 11.49 -9.20 7.57
C GLY A 40 12.52 -8.15 7.13
N GLY A 41 12.08 -6.93 6.85
CA GLY A 41 12.95 -5.86 6.37
C GLY A 41 13.22 -5.87 4.87
N GLU A 42 12.71 -6.83 4.14
CA GLU A 42 13.01 -6.94 2.72
C GLU A 42 12.24 -5.90 1.90
N LEU A 43 12.88 -5.37 0.87
CA LEU A 43 12.19 -4.53 -0.12
C LEU A 43 11.33 -5.43 -1.01
N PHE A 44 10.13 -4.96 -1.32
CA PHE A 44 9.30 -5.60 -2.32
C PHE A 44 9.84 -5.33 -3.73
N THR A 45 9.80 -6.37 -4.54
CA THR A 45 10.17 -6.39 -5.95
C THR A 45 9.09 -7.12 -6.73
N PHE A 46 9.08 -6.99 -8.05
CA PHE A 46 8.13 -7.76 -8.85
C PHE A 46 8.36 -9.27 -8.72
N GLU A 47 9.60 -9.67 -8.44
CA GLU A 47 10.05 -11.05 -8.40
C GLU A 47 9.69 -11.73 -7.06
N ASN A 48 9.78 -11.02 -5.93
CA ASN A 48 9.45 -11.57 -4.61
C ASN A 48 8.01 -11.28 -4.13
N TRP A 49 7.25 -10.41 -4.82
CA TRP A 49 5.96 -9.92 -4.32
C TRP A 49 4.96 -11.02 -3.91
N GLU A 50 4.79 -12.03 -4.78
CA GLU A 50 3.86 -13.14 -4.50
C GLU A 50 4.31 -14.00 -3.31
N GLU A 51 5.62 -14.17 -3.14
CA GLU A 51 6.17 -14.94 -2.02
C GLU A 51 6.04 -14.15 -0.71
N MET A 52 6.37 -12.87 -0.73
CA MET A 52 6.24 -11.98 0.43
C MET A 52 4.80 -11.94 0.96
N LYS A 53 3.81 -11.91 0.08
CA LYS A 53 2.39 -11.98 0.48
C LYS A 53 2.03 -13.28 1.20
N LYS A 54 2.62 -14.42 0.78
CA LYS A 54 2.36 -15.72 1.40
C LYS A 54 3.09 -15.86 2.74
N GLN A 55 4.36 -15.50 2.76
CA GLN A 55 5.22 -15.60 3.94
C GLN A 55 4.71 -14.70 5.07
N PHE A 56 4.33 -13.46 4.75
CA PHE A 56 3.88 -12.45 5.71
C PHE A 56 2.37 -12.26 5.66
N LYS A 57 1.62 -13.36 5.56
CA LYS A 57 0.15 -13.32 5.44
C LYS A 57 -0.50 -12.57 6.61
N LYS A 58 -0.01 -12.75 7.84
CA LYS A 58 -0.57 -12.08 9.03
C LYS A 58 -0.42 -10.56 8.95
N GLU A 59 0.74 -10.09 8.53
CA GLU A 59 1.02 -8.67 8.31
C GLU A 59 0.17 -8.11 7.17
N MET A 60 0.00 -8.87 6.07
CA MET A 60 -0.89 -8.50 4.97
C MET A 60 -2.36 -8.39 5.41
N ASP A 61 -2.84 -9.35 6.21
CA ASP A 61 -4.20 -9.34 6.77
C ASP A 61 -4.38 -8.15 7.72
N TYR A 62 -3.35 -7.83 8.52
CA TYR A 62 -3.41 -6.68 9.41
C TYR A 62 -3.42 -5.35 8.65
N TYR A 63 -2.55 -5.21 7.65
CA TYR A 63 -2.56 -4.07 6.73
C TYR A 63 -3.94 -3.87 6.10
N HIS A 64 -4.55 -4.96 5.60
CA HIS A 64 -5.86 -4.92 4.98
C HIS A 64 -6.94 -4.40 5.94
N ARG A 65 -6.88 -4.80 7.22
CA ARG A 65 -7.78 -4.28 8.25
C ARG A 65 -7.59 -2.78 8.47
N LEU A 66 -6.35 -2.34 8.66
CA LEU A 66 -6.02 -0.93 8.94
C LEU A 66 -6.36 -0.01 7.77
N ARG A 67 -6.34 -0.51 6.54
CA ARG A 67 -6.71 0.25 5.35
C ARG A 67 -8.11 0.84 5.42
N SER A 68 -9.04 0.18 6.12
CA SER A 68 -10.39 0.71 6.30
C SER A 68 -10.44 2.06 7.04
N TYR A 69 -9.35 2.42 7.74
CA TYR A 69 -9.23 3.65 8.50
C TYR A 69 -8.55 4.81 7.77
N ILE A 70 -8.08 4.57 6.54
CA ILE A 70 -7.41 5.60 5.72
C ILE A 70 -8.41 6.68 5.30
N GLU A 71 -8.07 7.93 5.61
CA GLU A 71 -8.79 9.14 5.18
C GLU A 71 -7.92 10.01 4.29
N LEU A 72 -6.59 9.94 4.44
CA LEU A 72 -5.62 10.83 3.82
C LEU A 72 -4.52 10.04 3.10
N SER A 73 -3.90 10.66 2.09
CA SER A 73 -2.78 10.03 1.36
C SER A 73 -1.56 9.74 2.24
N GLY A 74 -1.40 10.45 3.36
CA GLY A 74 -0.33 10.23 4.33
C GLY A 74 -0.56 9.02 5.24
N ASP A 75 -1.77 8.48 5.29
CA ASP A 75 -2.14 7.44 6.25
C ASP A 75 -1.46 6.10 5.95
N PHE A 76 -0.99 5.88 4.72
CA PHE A 76 -0.15 4.72 4.41
C PHE A 76 1.14 4.70 5.23
N PHE A 77 1.72 5.87 5.55
CA PHE A 77 2.87 5.94 6.44
C PHE A 77 2.51 5.57 7.87
N ALA A 78 1.38 6.11 8.36
CA ALA A 78 0.88 5.77 9.68
C ALA A 78 0.65 4.26 9.82
N ILE A 79 0.08 3.61 8.79
CA ILE A 79 -0.09 2.16 8.78
C ILE A 79 1.25 1.42 8.86
N ILE A 80 2.25 1.80 8.06
CA ILE A 80 3.58 1.17 8.10
C ILE A 80 4.19 1.29 9.50
N LYS A 81 4.06 2.46 10.14
CA LYS A 81 4.53 2.70 11.51
C LYS A 81 3.76 1.90 12.56
N ILE A 82 2.44 1.83 12.47
CA ILE A 82 1.59 0.98 13.35
C ILE A 82 2.02 -0.48 13.27
N MET A 83 2.24 -0.99 12.05
CA MET A 83 2.70 -2.35 11.83
C MET A 83 4.10 -2.59 12.40
N GLU A 84 5.02 -1.64 12.20
CA GLU A 84 6.41 -1.74 12.66
C GLU A 84 6.50 -1.75 14.19
N GLU A 85 5.72 -0.90 14.84
CA GLU A 85 5.64 -0.77 16.30
C GLU A 85 4.71 -1.82 16.92
N GLN A 86 4.06 -2.65 16.10
CA GLN A 86 3.10 -3.68 16.52
C GLN A 86 1.97 -3.13 17.41
N VAL A 87 1.59 -1.87 17.18
CA VAL A 87 0.50 -1.21 17.90
C VAL A 87 -0.81 -1.85 17.46
N GLN A 88 -1.66 -2.23 18.41
CA GLN A 88 -3.01 -2.70 18.10
C GLN A 88 -3.94 -1.50 17.90
N VAL A 89 -4.55 -1.43 16.73
CA VAL A 89 -5.62 -0.48 16.40
C VAL A 89 -6.85 -1.27 16.02
N ASN A 90 -7.95 -0.98 16.72
CA ASN A 90 -9.22 -1.68 16.65
C ASN A 90 -10.34 -0.80 16.08
N ASP A 91 -10.17 0.52 16.10
CA ASP A 91 -11.15 1.46 15.58
C ASP A 91 -10.52 2.73 14.95
N GLN A 92 -11.39 3.54 14.33
CA GLN A 92 -11.03 4.79 13.65
C GLN A 92 -10.43 5.82 14.61
N GLN A 93 -10.90 5.90 15.85
CA GLN A 93 -10.45 6.92 16.80
C GLN A 93 -9.04 6.62 17.28
N GLU A 94 -8.74 5.34 17.55
CA GLU A 94 -7.38 4.86 17.84
C GLU A 94 -6.43 5.15 16.68
N PHE A 95 -6.86 4.91 15.43
CA PHE A 95 -6.08 5.21 14.24
C PHE A 95 -5.76 6.71 14.12
N ILE A 96 -6.77 7.57 14.23
CA ILE A 96 -6.62 9.03 14.16
C ILE A 96 -5.73 9.52 15.30
N ALA A 97 -5.91 9.00 16.51
CA ALA A 97 -5.09 9.35 17.67
C ALA A 97 -3.62 9.01 17.44
N TYR A 98 -3.33 7.83 16.89
CA TYR A 98 -1.95 7.44 16.53
C TYR A 98 -1.39 8.36 15.43
N ARG A 99 -2.14 8.56 14.34
CA ARG A 99 -1.76 9.45 13.24
C ARG A 99 -1.43 10.86 13.72
N ASN A 100 -2.24 11.43 14.61
CA ASN A 100 -2.04 12.79 15.11
C ASN A 100 -0.84 12.92 16.07
N ARG A 101 -0.43 11.82 16.70
CA ARG A 101 0.77 11.77 17.55
C ARG A 101 2.06 11.63 16.75
N LEU A 102 1.99 11.06 15.55
CA LEU A 102 3.13 10.99 14.64
C LEU A 102 3.55 12.41 14.23
N GLN A 103 4.68 12.86 14.76
CA GLN A 103 5.39 14.06 14.30
C GLN A 103 6.03 13.75 12.95
N PHE A 104 5.28 13.92 11.86
CA PHE A 104 5.72 13.51 10.52
C PHE A 104 5.49 14.60 9.46
N ASP A 105 6.45 14.75 8.55
CA ASP A 105 6.34 15.62 7.39
C ASP A 105 5.54 14.93 6.26
N TYR A 106 4.24 15.23 6.23
CA TYR A 106 3.27 14.76 5.24
C TYR A 106 3.69 15.03 3.80
N LYS A 107 4.33 16.18 3.55
CA LYS A 107 4.73 16.56 2.20
C LYS A 107 5.93 15.71 1.76
N PHE A 108 6.91 15.55 2.63
CA PHE A 108 8.10 14.78 2.36
C PHE A 108 7.80 13.32 2.04
N PHE A 109 6.98 12.64 2.86
CA PHE A 109 6.63 11.24 2.58
C PHE A 109 5.84 11.09 1.27
N ARG A 110 4.95 12.05 0.99
CA ARG A 110 4.19 12.06 -0.25
C ARG A 110 5.14 12.12 -1.46
N GLU A 111 6.18 12.93 -1.40
CA GLU A 111 7.20 13.00 -2.44
C GLU A 111 7.93 11.66 -2.60
N LEU A 112 8.37 11.04 -1.51
CA LEU A 112 9.01 9.71 -1.53
C LEU A 112 8.09 8.64 -2.15
N PHE A 113 6.81 8.65 -1.77
CA PHE A 113 5.82 7.73 -2.31
C PHE A 113 5.68 7.86 -3.83
N PHE A 114 5.54 9.09 -4.34
CA PHE A 114 5.39 9.30 -5.78
C PHE A 114 6.66 8.97 -6.56
N GLN A 115 7.84 9.30 -6.04
CA GLN A 115 9.11 8.92 -6.66
C GLN A 115 9.25 7.41 -6.78
N GLU A 116 8.92 6.68 -5.71
CA GLU A 116 9.00 5.23 -5.69
C GLU A 116 7.94 4.61 -6.63
N LYS A 117 6.71 5.12 -6.64
CA LYS A 117 5.65 4.72 -7.58
C LYS A 117 6.10 4.90 -9.03
N GLU A 118 6.62 6.08 -9.38
CA GLU A 118 7.08 6.40 -10.73
C GLU A 118 8.22 5.48 -11.17
N LYS A 119 9.17 5.19 -10.26
CA LYS A 119 10.26 4.25 -10.53
C LYS A 119 9.75 2.88 -10.94
N TRP A 120 8.78 2.31 -10.22
CA TRP A 120 8.24 0.98 -10.54
C TRP A 120 7.40 0.97 -11.81
N GLN A 121 6.60 2.03 -12.02
CA GLN A 121 5.85 2.21 -13.27
C GLN A 121 6.77 2.26 -14.50
N LYS A 122 7.87 3.01 -14.43
CA LYS A 122 8.88 3.07 -15.50
C LYS A 122 9.62 1.76 -15.69
N LYS A 123 9.89 1.01 -14.61
CA LYS A 123 10.59 -0.29 -14.70
C LYS A 123 9.78 -1.32 -15.49
N SER A 124 8.48 -1.39 -15.26
CA SER A 124 7.56 -2.17 -16.10
C SER A 124 6.12 -1.82 -15.77
N PHE A 125 5.46 -1.08 -16.65
CA PHE A 125 4.05 -0.73 -16.47
C PHE A 125 3.16 -1.98 -16.37
N LYS A 126 3.44 -3.01 -17.18
CA LYS A 126 2.70 -4.28 -17.14
C LYS A 126 2.82 -4.97 -15.78
N LYS A 127 4.04 -5.18 -15.28
CA LYS A 127 4.23 -5.83 -13.97
C LYS A 127 3.65 -4.98 -12.83
N TRP A 128 3.83 -3.66 -12.88
CA TRP A 128 3.21 -2.72 -11.96
C TRP A 128 1.68 -2.85 -11.94
N PHE A 129 1.06 -2.91 -13.12
CA PHE A 129 -0.39 -3.03 -13.25
C PHE A 129 -0.93 -4.27 -12.52
N PHE A 130 -0.23 -5.40 -12.63
CA PHE A 130 -0.60 -6.68 -12.02
C PHE A 130 -0.21 -6.85 -10.54
N LEU A 131 0.43 -5.85 -9.91
CA LEU A 131 0.69 -5.90 -8.45
C LEU A 131 -0.60 -5.97 -7.62
N SER A 132 -1.68 -5.42 -8.16
CA SER A 132 -3.01 -5.50 -7.58
C SER A 132 -3.90 -6.34 -8.49
N PRO A 133 -4.57 -7.37 -7.96
CA PRO A 133 -5.58 -8.07 -8.73
C PRO A 133 -6.69 -7.10 -9.14
N VAL A 134 -7.21 -7.27 -10.35
CA VAL A 134 -8.49 -6.69 -10.75
C VAL A 134 -9.57 -7.42 -9.95
N PHE A 135 -10.57 -6.71 -9.43
CA PHE A 135 -11.69 -7.38 -8.77
C PHE A 135 -12.29 -8.41 -9.73
N LYS A 136 -12.40 -9.68 -9.30
CA LYS A 136 -13.03 -10.74 -10.11
C LYS A 136 -14.54 -10.49 -10.15
N GLY A 137 -14.97 -9.62 -11.06
CA GLY A 137 -16.38 -9.26 -11.24
C GLY A 137 -16.72 -8.55 -12.55
N SER A 138 -15.75 -8.16 -13.38
CA SER A 138 -16.01 -7.35 -14.58
C SER A 138 -15.69 -8.00 -15.93
N HIS A 139 -15.34 -9.28 -15.98
CA HIS A 139 -15.22 -10.02 -17.24
C HIS A 139 -15.79 -11.46 -17.12
N GLN A 140 -17.11 -11.56 -17.21
CA GLN A 140 -17.74 -12.65 -17.98
C GLN A 140 -18.41 -12.01 -19.20
N GLY A 141 -17.57 -11.54 -20.13
CA GLY A 141 -17.99 -11.40 -21.52
C GLY A 141 -17.67 -12.72 -22.19
N ASN A 142 -18.70 -13.52 -22.46
CA ASN A 142 -18.59 -14.74 -23.24
C ASN A 142 -17.93 -14.43 -24.58
N SER A 143 -16.74 -14.96 -24.81
CA SER A 143 -16.24 -15.20 -26.15
C SER A 143 -16.70 -16.60 -26.54
N GLU A 144 -17.79 -16.65 -27.32
CA GLU A 144 -18.06 -17.72 -28.28
C GLU A 144 -16.98 -17.76 -29.37
#